data_AF-A0A1G8YTV1-F1
#
_entry.id   AF-A0A1G8YTV1-F1
#
_cell.length_a   1.000
_cell.length_b   1.000
_cell.length_c   1.000
_cell.angle_alpha   90.00
_cell.angle_beta   90.00
_cell.angle_gamma   90.00
#
_symmetry.space_group_name_H-M   'P 1'
#
loop_
_entity.id
_entity.type
_entity.pdbx_description
1 polymer ?
#
loop_
_entity_poly.entity_id
_entity_poly.type
_entity_poly.pdbx_seq_one_letter_code
_entity_poly.pdbx_strand_id
1 'polypeptide(L)'
;MILQTPILALLLASALASAVALWAAWFGIRLLQHWDLASGSQRQLDLERRTELVSTLFGFVMLIEIAALFLLVFNADRMAALFVGAMCAVGTFNVNGWGFPALYLKITLFFAAALWLILDRVDRLGRDFPLTRLKFATILGIAPLVLAGFATELAFFLNMKTDVITSCCSKLFTPSNEGFAAEMTGLARAHALWLLGAAGGAVLVSGAAIVLRKRGERLFALAGAAFFFAALTAIVSVISLYVYDHPNHHCPFCLLKREYGYFGYALYVPLFAGTALALATGLLKTVANSDSLAGVQPKAIRHLTRLSLAGFALFGIAVLWSIATSQLILFG
;
A
#
# COMPACT_ATOMS: atom_id res chain seq x y z
N MET A 1 -3.89 -27.54 -6.00
CA MET A 1 -3.42 -26.44 -5.12
C MET A 1 -4.45 -25.33 -4.94
N ILE A 2 -5.12 -24.86 -6.00
CA ILE A 2 -6.09 -23.75 -5.91
C ILE A 2 -7.25 -23.95 -4.92
N LEU A 3 -7.62 -25.21 -4.62
CA LEU A 3 -8.68 -25.55 -3.67
C LEU A 3 -8.31 -25.40 -2.19
N GLN A 4 -7.12 -24.86 -1.87
CA GLN A 4 -6.79 -24.51 -0.50
C GLN A 4 -7.62 -23.30 -0.05
N THR A 5 -8.20 -23.39 1.15
CA THR A 5 -9.12 -22.38 1.70
C THR A 5 -8.59 -20.94 1.62
N PRO A 6 -7.32 -20.64 1.96
CA PRO A 6 -6.82 -19.27 1.89
C PRO A 6 -6.72 -18.72 0.45
N ILE A 7 -6.44 -19.58 -0.53
CA ILE A 7 -6.40 -19.20 -1.95
C ILE A 7 -7.81 -18.91 -2.45
N LEU A 8 -8.76 -19.78 -2.14
CA LEU A 8 -10.17 -19.58 -2.50
C LEU A 8 -10.74 -18.31 -1.86
N ALA A 9 -10.37 -18.01 -0.62
CA ALA A 9 -10.78 -16.79 0.07
C ALA A 9 -10.25 -15.53 -0.63
N LEU A 10 -8.96 -15.51 -1.04
CA LEU A 10 -8.36 -14.41 -1.79
C LEU A 10 -9.03 -14.24 -3.16
N LEU A 11 -9.19 -15.32 -3.92
CA LEU A 11 -9.81 -15.27 -5.23
C LEU A 11 -11.28 -14.83 -5.16
N LEU A 12 -12.03 -15.29 -4.15
CA LEU A 12 -13.41 -14.86 -3.92
C LEU A 12 -13.46 -13.37 -3.57
N ALA A 13 -12.58 -12.90 -2.69
CA ALA A 13 -12.48 -11.50 -2.33
C ALA A 13 -12.17 -10.63 -3.55
N SER A 14 -11.15 -11.01 -4.34
CA SER A 14 -10.76 -10.29 -5.57
C SER A 14 -11.84 -10.34 -6.66
N ALA A 15 -12.58 -11.44 -6.79
CA ALA A 15 -13.71 -11.57 -7.72
C ALA A 15 -14.90 -10.69 -7.31
N LEU A 16 -15.27 -10.71 -6.02
CA LEU A 16 -16.30 -9.83 -5.47
C LEU A 16 -15.90 -8.36 -5.62
N ALA A 17 -14.63 -8.05 -5.35
CA ALA A 17 -14.09 -6.70 -5.51
C ALA A 17 -14.19 -6.23 -6.96
N SER A 18 -13.84 -7.09 -7.91
CA SER A 18 -13.94 -6.83 -9.35
C SER A 18 -15.39 -6.59 -9.79
N ALA A 19 -16.34 -7.40 -9.30
CA ALA A 19 -17.76 -7.24 -9.63
C ALA A 19 -18.32 -5.91 -9.10
N VAL A 20 -18.04 -5.58 -7.84
CA VAL A 20 -18.45 -4.31 -7.22
C VAL A 20 -17.78 -3.13 -7.91
N ALA A 21 -16.50 -3.22 -8.25
CA ALA A 21 -15.76 -2.16 -8.93
C ALA A 21 -16.31 -1.88 -10.34
N LEU A 22 -16.64 -2.92 -11.12
CA LEU A 22 -17.27 -2.78 -12.43
C LEU A 22 -18.65 -2.13 -12.33
N TRP A 23 -19.47 -2.59 -11.38
CA TRP A 23 -20.80 -2.02 -11.14
C TRP A 23 -20.73 -0.56 -10.67
N ALA A 24 -19.83 -0.26 -9.72
CA ALA A 24 -19.60 1.09 -9.23
C ALA A 24 -19.04 2.02 -10.31
N ALA A 25 -18.16 1.52 -11.18
CA ALA A 25 -17.65 2.26 -12.33
C ALA A 25 -18.76 2.58 -13.34
N TRP A 26 -19.60 1.60 -13.69
CA TRP A 26 -20.76 1.82 -14.54
C TRP A 26 -21.71 2.88 -13.96
N PHE A 27 -22.00 2.81 -12.65
CA PHE A 27 -22.78 3.84 -11.97
C PHE A 27 -22.06 5.19 -11.98
N GLY A 28 -20.75 5.20 -11.74
CA GLY A 28 -19.91 6.40 -11.76
C GLY A 28 -19.94 7.13 -13.12
N ILE A 29 -19.93 6.40 -14.24
CA ILE A 29 -20.09 7.00 -15.58
C ILE A 29 -21.44 7.71 -15.69
N ARG A 30 -22.53 7.04 -15.28
CA ARG A 30 -23.88 7.63 -15.32
C ARG A 30 -23.98 8.87 -14.43
N LEU A 31 -23.39 8.82 -13.25
CA LEU A 31 -23.34 9.92 -12.30
C LEU A 31 -22.58 11.10 -12.91
N LEU A 32 -21.36 10.89 -13.40
CA LEU A 32 -20.55 11.97 -13.97
C LEU A 32 -21.22 12.69 -15.15
N GLN A 33 -21.99 11.97 -15.96
CA GLN A 33 -22.69 12.54 -17.12
C GLN A 33 -23.93 13.38 -16.74
N HIS A 34 -24.60 13.09 -15.61
CA HIS A 34 -25.94 13.62 -15.35
C HIS A 34 -26.12 14.25 -13.96
N TRP A 35 -25.09 14.23 -13.12
CA TRP A 35 -25.15 14.77 -11.77
C TRP A 35 -25.39 16.27 -11.79
N ASP A 36 -26.52 16.73 -11.27
CA ASP A 36 -26.83 18.15 -11.11
C ASP A 36 -27.57 18.38 -9.79
N LEU A 37 -26.85 18.86 -8.77
CA LEU A 37 -27.39 19.15 -7.44
C LEU A 37 -28.46 20.25 -7.44
N ALA A 38 -28.54 21.08 -8.49
CA ALA A 38 -29.58 22.11 -8.61
C ALA A 38 -30.88 21.55 -9.19
N SER A 39 -30.88 20.33 -9.71
CA SER A 39 -32.02 19.71 -10.38
C SER A 39 -32.90 18.90 -9.42
N GLY A 40 -34.17 19.27 -9.28
CA GLY A 40 -35.17 18.46 -8.57
C GLY A 40 -35.74 17.27 -9.38
N SER A 41 -35.08 16.86 -10.47
CA SER A 41 -35.60 15.81 -11.35
C SER A 41 -35.61 14.44 -10.66
N GLN A 42 -36.57 13.58 -11.03
CA GLN A 42 -36.64 12.20 -10.53
C GLN A 42 -35.31 11.45 -10.74
N ARG A 43 -34.63 11.71 -11.87
CA ARG A 43 -33.33 11.14 -12.17
C ARG A 43 -32.26 11.54 -11.17
N GLN A 44 -32.19 12.82 -10.80
CA GLN A 44 -31.22 13.31 -9.81
C GLN A 44 -31.49 12.68 -8.44
N LEU A 45 -32.75 12.63 -8.01
CA LEU A 45 -33.15 11.98 -6.75
C LEU A 45 -32.77 10.49 -6.72
N ASP A 46 -32.93 9.78 -7.84
CA ASP A 46 -32.50 8.38 -7.97
C ASP A 46 -30.97 8.23 -7.91
N LEU A 47 -30.20 9.16 -8.49
CA LEU A 47 -28.74 9.18 -8.41
C LEU A 47 -28.27 9.42 -6.97
N GLU A 48 -28.87 10.37 -6.26
CA GLU A 48 -28.55 10.67 -4.85
C GLU A 48 -28.79 9.46 -3.95
N ARG A 49 -29.95 8.81 -4.07
CA ARG A 49 -30.28 7.60 -3.28
C ARG A 49 -29.29 6.45 -3.52
N ARG A 50 -28.91 6.23 -4.79
CA ARG A 50 -28.00 5.13 -5.15
C ARG A 50 -26.55 5.41 -4.79
N THR A 51 -26.16 6.68 -4.71
CA THR A 51 -24.80 7.10 -4.39
C THR A 51 -24.32 6.54 -3.05
N GLU A 52 -25.19 6.54 -2.04
CA GLU A 52 -24.84 6.04 -0.71
C GLU A 52 -24.64 4.53 -0.70
N LEU A 53 -25.51 3.78 -1.38
CA LEU A 53 -25.39 2.33 -1.53
C LEU A 53 -24.08 1.96 -2.26
N VAL A 54 -23.79 2.64 -3.38
CA VAL A 54 -22.60 2.37 -4.18
C VAL A 54 -21.33 2.72 -3.40
N SER A 55 -21.29 3.88 -2.73
CA SER A 55 -20.13 4.30 -1.93
C SER A 55 -19.88 3.35 -0.75
N THR A 56 -20.93 2.88 -0.09
CA THR A 56 -20.82 1.95 1.05
C THR A 56 -20.31 0.58 0.61
N LEU A 57 -20.87 0.02 -0.48
CA LEU A 57 -20.42 -1.27 -1.02
C LEU A 57 -18.98 -1.20 -1.54
N PHE A 58 -18.65 -0.13 -2.27
CA PHE A 58 -17.29 0.06 -2.76
C PHE A 58 -16.30 0.27 -1.60
N GLY A 59 -16.66 1.05 -0.59
CA GLY A 59 -15.84 1.23 0.62
C GLY A 59 -15.59 -0.07 1.37
N PHE A 60 -16.61 -0.93 1.51
CA PHE A 60 -16.44 -2.25 2.10
C PHE A 60 -15.43 -3.11 1.33
N VAL A 61 -15.51 -3.11 -0.01
CA VAL A 61 -14.54 -3.81 -0.86
C VAL A 61 -13.13 -3.21 -0.74
N MET A 62 -12.98 -1.89 -0.67
CA MET A 62 -11.67 -1.25 -0.47
C MET A 62 -11.04 -1.63 0.88
N LEU A 63 -11.84 -1.80 1.93
CA LEU A 63 -11.36 -2.33 3.21
C LEU A 63 -10.89 -3.79 3.09
N ILE A 64 -11.60 -4.61 2.31
CA ILE A 64 -11.17 -5.98 2.01
C ILE A 64 -9.85 -5.97 1.24
N GLU A 65 -9.67 -5.10 0.24
CA GLU A 65 -8.42 -5.00 -0.54
C GLU A 65 -7.22 -4.62 0.33
N ILE A 66 -7.41 -3.75 1.33
CA ILE A 66 -6.39 -3.44 2.34
C ILE A 66 -5.96 -4.70 3.09
N ALA A 67 -6.91 -5.52 3.56
CA ALA A 67 -6.62 -6.77 4.24
C ALA A 67 -6.04 -7.84 3.30
N ALA A 68 -6.45 -7.83 2.02
CA ALA A 68 -6.06 -8.81 1.02
C ALA A 68 -4.57 -8.78 0.71
N LEU A 69 -3.90 -7.62 0.80
CA LEU A 69 -2.44 -7.54 0.68
C LEU A 69 -1.74 -8.40 1.75
N PHE A 70 -2.14 -8.26 3.02
CA PHE A 70 -1.55 -9.03 4.11
C PHE A 70 -1.86 -10.51 3.98
N LEU A 71 -3.09 -10.84 3.58
CA LEU A 71 -3.51 -12.22 3.37
C LEU A 71 -2.77 -12.87 2.20
N LEU A 72 -2.49 -12.13 1.12
CA LEU A 72 -1.68 -12.60 -0.02
C LEU A 72 -0.27 -12.96 0.42
N VAL A 73 0.41 -12.06 1.15
CA VAL A 73 1.77 -12.31 1.65
C VAL A 73 1.80 -13.48 2.65
N PHE A 74 0.84 -13.53 3.57
CA PHE A 74 0.70 -14.63 4.53
C PHE A 74 0.50 -15.98 3.83
N ASN A 75 -0.36 -16.03 2.82
CA ASN A 75 -0.62 -17.22 2.04
C ASN A 75 0.62 -17.65 1.24
N ALA A 76 1.30 -16.69 0.60
CA ALA A 76 2.54 -16.94 -0.13
C ALA A 76 3.62 -17.54 0.79
N ASP A 77 3.77 -17.05 2.02
CA ASP A 77 4.74 -17.60 2.97
C ASP A 77 4.38 -19.03 3.41
N ARG A 78 3.11 -19.28 3.74
CA ARG A 78 2.61 -20.63 4.10
C ARG A 78 2.82 -21.64 2.98
N MET A 79 2.60 -21.23 1.74
CA MET A 79 2.75 -22.08 0.56
C MET A 79 4.21 -22.36 0.19
N ALA A 80 5.18 -21.65 0.75
CA ALA A 80 6.59 -21.85 0.42
C ALA A 80 7.05 -23.30 0.66
N ALA A 81 6.54 -23.96 1.70
CA ALA A 81 6.85 -25.36 1.99
C ALA A 81 6.39 -26.36 0.92
N LEU A 82 5.52 -25.95 -0.01
CA LEU A 82 5.01 -26.79 -1.10
C LEU A 82 5.90 -26.77 -2.34
N PHE A 83 6.90 -25.88 -2.41
CA PHE A 83 7.76 -25.70 -3.57
C PHE A 83 9.23 -25.98 -3.20
N VAL A 84 9.92 -26.72 -4.06
CA VAL A 84 11.34 -27.01 -3.87
C VAL A 84 12.15 -25.72 -3.99
N GLY A 85 12.98 -25.44 -2.98
CA GLY A 85 13.84 -24.24 -2.92
C GLY A 85 13.18 -22.98 -2.35
N ALA A 86 11.86 -22.99 -2.08
CA ALA A 86 11.16 -21.83 -1.54
C ALA A 86 11.28 -21.79 -0.01
N MET A 87 12.06 -20.83 0.50
CA MET A 87 12.30 -20.68 1.95
C MET A 87 11.33 -19.69 2.62
N CYS A 88 10.66 -18.82 1.87
CA CYS A 88 9.68 -17.85 2.33
C CYS A 88 8.78 -17.40 1.16
N ALA A 89 7.91 -16.43 1.40
CA ALA A 89 7.02 -15.84 0.38
C ALA A 89 7.72 -15.46 -0.95
N VAL A 90 8.99 -15.04 -0.92
CA VAL A 90 9.80 -14.75 -2.12
C VAL A 90 9.83 -15.95 -3.08
N GLY A 91 10.10 -17.15 -2.54
CA GLY A 91 10.16 -18.36 -3.35
C GLY A 91 8.82 -18.64 -4.01
N THR A 92 7.73 -18.50 -3.26
CA THR A 92 6.36 -18.68 -3.76
C THR A 92 6.00 -17.66 -4.85
N PHE A 93 6.30 -16.38 -4.66
CA PHE A 93 6.07 -15.36 -5.68
C PHE A 93 6.93 -15.54 -6.94
N ASN A 94 8.04 -16.28 -6.83
CA ASN A 94 8.95 -16.56 -7.93
C ASN A 94 8.69 -17.91 -8.63
N VAL A 95 7.64 -18.64 -8.24
CA VAL A 95 7.24 -19.92 -8.90
C VAL A 95 6.91 -19.69 -10.37
N ASN A 96 6.36 -18.52 -10.72
CA ASN A 96 6.05 -18.14 -12.09
C ASN A 96 6.18 -16.62 -12.28
N GLY A 97 5.99 -16.15 -13.52
CA GLY A 97 6.13 -14.73 -13.86
C GLY A 97 5.03 -13.81 -13.32
N TRP A 98 4.00 -14.31 -12.62
CA TRP A 98 2.86 -13.52 -12.17
C TRP A 98 2.90 -13.15 -10.69
N GLY A 99 3.69 -13.82 -9.85
CA GLY A 99 3.64 -13.63 -8.40
C GLY A 99 4.08 -12.24 -7.94
N PHE A 100 5.26 -11.78 -8.36
CA PHE A 100 5.70 -10.40 -8.05
C PHE A 100 4.82 -9.32 -8.69
N PRO A 101 4.40 -9.42 -9.96
CA PRO A 101 3.42 -8.50 -10.52
C PRO A 101 2.10 -8.43 -9.73
N ALA A 102 1.56 -9.58 -9.28
CA ALA A 102 0.37 -9.62 -8.44
C ALA A 102 0.61 -8.89 -7.11
N LEU A 103 1.76 -9.10 -6.46
CA LEU A 103 2.14 -8.39 -5.24
C LEU A 103 2.21 -6.87 -5.46
N TYR A 104 2.87 -6.40 -6.51
CA TYR A 104 3.01 -4.96 -6.79
C TYR A 104 1.66 -4.30 -7.09
N LEU A 105 0.78 -4.99 -7.84
CA LEU A 105 -0.59 -4.53 -8.05
C LEU A 105 -1.38 -4.48 -6.74
N LYS A 106 -1.23 -5.48 -5.86
CA LYS A 106 -1.89 -5.50 -4.55
C LYS A 106 -1.40 -4.38 -3.63
N ILE A 107 -0.10 -4.05 -3.65
CA ILE A 107 0.46 -2.89 -2.94
C ILE A 107 -0.11 -1.58 -3.50
N THR A 108 -0.21 -1.46 -4.82
CA THR A 108 -0.79 -0.27 -5.47
C THR A 108 -2.26 -0.11 -5.12
N LEU A 109 -3.02 -1.22 -5.13
CA LEU A 109 -4.41 -1.28 -4.71
C LEU A 109 -4.61 -0.91 -3.24
N PHE A 110 -3.72 -1.35 -2.35
CA PHE A 110 -3.73 -0.95 -0.95
C PHE A 110 -3.70 0.58 -0.80
N PHE A 111 -2.79 1.26 -1.50
CA PHE A 111 -2.70 2.72 -1.43
C PHE A 111 -3.90 3.39 -2.09
N ALA A 112 -4.35 2.91 -3.24
CA ALA A 112 -5.53 3.44 -3.91
C ALA A 112 -6.80 3.30 -3.04
N ALA A 113 -6.98 2.15 -2.39
CA ALA A 113 -8.08 1.87 -1.46
C ALA A 113 -8.03 2.80 -0.24
N ALA A 114 -6.86 2.93 0.40
CA ALA A 114 -6.70 3.82 1.55
C ALA A 114 -6.99 5.29 1.19
N LEU A 115 -6.51 5.76 0.03
CA LEU A 115 -6.78 7.10 -0.48
C LEU A 115 -8.26 7.32 -0.77
N TRP A 116 -8.91 6.36 -1.41
CA TRP A 116 -10.34 6.43 -1.73
C TRP A 116 -11.20 6.46 -0.47
N LEU A 117 -10.89 5.63 0.54
CA LEU A 117 -11.59 5.60 1.82
C LEU A 117 -11.47 6.93 2.58
N ILE A 118 -10.28 7.55 2.55
CA ILE A 118 -10.09 8.88 3.16
C ILE A 118 -10.85 9.95 2.38
N LEU A 119 -10.86 9.87 1.05
CA LEU A 119 -11.64 10.78 0.21
C LEU A 119 -13.14 10.68 0.51
N ASP A 120 -13.70 9.47 0.56
CA ASP A 120 -15.11 9.23 0.89
C ASP A 120 -15.44 9.72 2.31
N ARG A 121 -14.55 9.46 3.29
CA ARG A 121 -14.73 9.95 4.64
C ARG A 121 -14.79 11.48 4.72
N VAL A 122 -13.95 12.18 3.97
CA VAL A 122 -13.93 13.66 3.96
C VAL A 122 -15.12 14.24 3.19
N ASP A 123 -15.50 13.63 2.07
CA ASP A 123 -16.69 14.01 1.30
C ASP A 123 -17.96 13.98 2.18
N ARG A 124 -18.13 12.92 2.97
CA ARG A 124 -19.23 12.75 3.93
C ARG A 124 -19.26 13.78 5.08
N LEU A 125 -18.20 14.56 5.28
CA LEU A 125 -18.19 15.64 6.27
C LEU A 125 -18.69 16.97 5.69
N GLY A 126 -18.74 17.10 4.36
CA GLY A 126 -19.34 18.26 3.69
C GLY A 126 -20.86 18.12 3.66
N ARG A 127 -21.57 19.22 3.93
CA ARG A 127 -23.04 19.24 3.95
C ARG A 127 -23.69 18.98 2.58
N ASP A 128 -22.94 19.20 1.50
CA ASP A 128 -23.37 19.18 0.09
C ASP A 128 -22.67 18.08 -0.72
N PHE A 129 -21.93 17.17 -0.07
CA PHE A 129 -21.13 16.11 -0.72
C PHE A 129 -20.31 16.64 -1.91
N PRO A 130 -19.45 17.65 -1.68
CA PRO A 130 -18.88 18.48 -2.73
C PRO A 130 -17.86 17.71 -3.59
N LEU A 131 -17.40 16.55 -3.13
CA LEU A 131 -16.42 15.70 -3.81
C LEU A 131 -17.06 14.52 -4.52
N THR A 132 -18.40 14.43 -4.58
CA THR A 132 -19.12 13.30 -5.18
C THR A 132 -18.61 12.98 -6.59
N ARG A 133 -18.55 13.98 -7.49
CA ARG A 133 -18.07 13.76 -8.86
C ARG A 133 -16.64 13.22 -8.89
N LEU A 134 -15.74 13.80 -8.11
CA LEU A 134 -14.37 13.32 -8.02
C LEU A 134 -14.29 11.90 -7.46
N LYS A 135 -15.04 11.59 -6.40
CA LYS A 135 -15.10 10.26 -5.79
C LYS A 135 -15.46 9.20 -6.83
N PHE A 136 -16.48 9.44 -7.65
CA PHE A 136 -16.84 8.52 -8.73
C PHE A 136 -15.87 8.53 -9.91
N ALA A 137 -15.23 9.66 -10.22
CA ALA A 137 -14.14 9.69 -11.19
C ALA A 137 -12.95 8.82 -10.76
N THR A 138 -12.59 8.85 -9.47
CA THR A 138 -11.51 8.00 -8.94
C THR A 138 -11.86 6.51 -8.98
N ILE A 139 -13.14 6.13 -8.83
CA ILE A 139 -13.59 4.74 -9.02
C ILE A 139 -13.28 4.27 -10.45
N LEU A 140 -13.44 5.12 -11.47
CA LEU A 140 -13.11 4.75 -12.86
C LEU A 140 -11.62 4.46 -13.05
N GLY A 141 -10.74 5.11 -12.29
CA GLY A 141 -9.30 4.81 -12.28
C GLY A 141 -8.96 3.56 -11.46
N ILE A 142 -9.65 3.31 -10.35
CA ILE A 142 -9.40 2.16 -9.48
C ILE A 142 -9.94 0.86 -10.08
N ALA A 143 -11.08 0.90 -10.78
CA ALA A 143 -11.69 -0.30 -11.37
C ALA A 143 -10.75 -1.11 -12.29
N PRO A 144 -10.05 -0.53 -13.28
CA PRO A 144 -9.09 -1.29 -14.10
C PRO A 144 -7.92 -1.84 -13.27
N LEU A 145 -7.51 -1.13 -12.21
CA LEU A 145 -6.47 -1.60 -11.31
C LEU A 145 -6.93 -2.82 -10.50
N VAL A 146 -8.18 -2.84 -10.02
CA VAL A 146 -8.79 -4.00 -9.33
C VAL A 146 -8.87 -5.20 -10.27
N LEU A 147 -9.30 -4.99 -11.52
CA LEU A 147 -9.37 -6.04 -12.53
C LEU A 147 -8.00 -6.60 -12.89
N ALA A 148 -6.99 -5.73 -13.07
CA ALA A 148 -5.62 -6.16 -13.30
C ALA A 148 -5.07 -6.95 -12.10
N GLY A 149 -5.35 -6.50 -10.88
CA GLY A 149 -5.01 -7.21 -9.65
C GLY A 149 -5.64 -8.61 -9.61
N PHE A 150 -6.94 -8.73 -9.88
CA PHE A 150 -7.61 -10.03 -9.94
C PHE A 150 -7.08 -10.93 -11.05
N ALA A 151 -6.88 -10.41 -12.26
CA ALA A 151 -6.38 -11.19 -13.39
C ALA A 151 -4.97 -11.73 -13.14
N THR A 152 -4.07 -10.91 -12.59
CA THR A 152 -2.71 -11.34 -12.24
C THR A 152 -2.67 -12.30 -11.06
N GLU A 153 -3.49 -12.08 -10.04
CA GLU A 153 -3.64 -13.00 -8.90
C GLU A 153 -4.20 -14.35 -9.35
N LEU A 154 -5.22 -14.36 -10.21
CA LEU A 154 -5.78 -15.58 -10.80
C LEU A 154 -4.74 -16.30 -11.66
N ALA A 155 -4.03 -15.58 -12.53
CA ALA A 155 -2.96 -16.14 -13.35
C ALA A 155 -1.82 -16.71 -12.49
N PHE A 156 -1.48 -16.04 -11.39
CA PHE A 156 -0.49 -16.50 -10.42
C PHE A 156 -0.88 -17.87 -9.85
N PHE A 157 -2.11 -18.02 -9.33
CA PHE A 157 -2.56 -19.28 -8.73
C PHE A 157 -2.83 -20.39 -9.75
N LEU A 158 -3.32 -20.08 -10.95
CA LEU A 158 -3.58 -21.08 -12.00
C LEU A 158 -2.29 -21.64 -12.61
N ASN A 159 -1.22 -20.84 -12.69
CA ASN A 159 0.05 -21.24 -13.28
C ASN A 159 1.09 -21.72 -12.24
N MET A 160 0.68 -22.09 -11.03
CA MET A 160 1.60 -22.66 -10.05
C MET A 160 1.91 -24.12 -10.39
N LYS A 161 3.20 -24.43 -10.50
CA LYS A 161 3.71 -25.77 -10.76
C LYS A 161 4.66 -26.16 -9.63
N THR A 162 4.39 -27.30 -8.97
CA THR A 162 5.14 -27.75 -7.78
C THR A 162 6.49 -28.37 -8.12
N ASP A 163 6.67 -28.80 -9.36
CA ASP A 163 7.88 -29.42 -9.91
C ASP A 163 8.93 -28.38 -10.38
N VAL A 164 8.62 -27.09 -10.27
CA VAL A 164 9.57 -26.01 -10.58
C VAL A 164 10.47 -25.75 -9.37
N ILE A 165 11.78 -25.91 -9.56
CA ILE A 165 12.77 -25.51 -8.56
C ILE A 165 12.81 -23.98 -8.52
N THR A 166 12.30 -23.41 -7.44
CA THR A 166 12.29 -21.97 -7.26
C THR A 166 13.67 -21.46 -6.85
N SER A 167 14.07 -20.32 -7.40
CA SER A 167 15.32 -19.69 -6.98
C SER A 167 15.17 -19.16 -5.56
N CYS A 168 16.09 -19.56 -4.67
CA CYS A 168 16.17 -19.07 -3.31
C CYS A 168 16.44 -17.56 -3.26
N CYS A 169 16.16 -16.95 -2.11
CA CYS A 169 16.38 -15.53 -1.87
C CYS A 169 17.84 -15.12 -2.14
N SER A 170 18.80 -16.02 -1.90
CA SER A 170 20.22 -15.77 -2.16
C SER A 170 20.59 -15.66 -3.64
N LYS A 171 19.69 -15.97 -4.58
CA LYS A 171 19.89 -15.64 -6.00
C LYS A 171 19.23 -14.30 -6.33
N LEU A 172 18.03 -14.02 -5.84
CA LEU A 172 17.31 -12.77 -6.11
C LEU A 172 17.99 -11.53 -5.53
N PHE A 173 18.70 -11.69 -4.42
CA PHE A 173 19.34 -10.60 -3.67
C PHE A 173 20.86 -10.55 -3.88
N THR A 174 21.34 -11.08 -5.01
CA THR A 174 22.74 -10.96 -5.42
C THR A 174 22.87 -9.80 -6.40
N PRO A 175 23.76 -8.82 -6.14
CA PRO A 175 23.91 -7.63 -7.00
C PRO A 175 24.26 -7.92 -8.47
N SER A 176 24.75 -9.12 -8.80
CA SER A 176 25.11 -9.53 -10.15
C SER A 176 23.93 -10.01 -11.01
N ASN A 177 22.71 -10.06 -10.46
CA ASN A 177 21.52 -10.55 -11.15
C ASN A 177 20.60 -9.39 -11.57
N GLU A 178 19.74 -9.64 -12.56
CA GLU A 178 18.77 -8.65 -13.03
C GLU A 178 17.55 -8.55 -12.12
N GLY A 179 17.01 -7.34 -11.97
CA GLY A 179 15.72 -7.08 -11.31
C GLY A 179 15.80 -6.15 -10.10
N PHE A 180 14.64 -5.58 -9.76
CA PHE A 180 14.49 -4.55 -8.72
C PHE A 180 15.02 -4.98 -7.34
N ALA A 181 14.90 -6.26 -7.00
CA ALA A 181 15.44 -6.82 -5.76
C ALA A 181 16.98 -6.79 -5.72
N ALA A 182 17.64 -7.08 -6.84
CA ALA A 182 19.09 -7.09 -6.95
C ALA A 182 19.66 -5.66 -6.91
N GLU A 183 18.99 -4.70 -7.56
CA GLU A 183 19.35 -3.27 -7.49
C GLU A 183 19.27 -2.72 -6.07
N MET A 184 18.21 -3.07 -5.32
CA MET A 184 18.07 -2.68 -3.91
C MET A 184 19.21 -3.21 -3.04
N THR A 185 19.68 -4.44 -3.29
CA THR A 185 20.81 -5.03 -2.55
C THR A 185 22.18 -4.55 -3.01
N GLY A 186 22.30 -4.14 -4.28
CA GLY A 186 23.54 -3.61 -4.83
C GLY A 186 23.87 -2.21 -4.32
N LEU A 187 22.90 -1.50 -3.73
CA LEU A 187 23.14 -0.20 -3.14
C LEU A 187 24.03 -0.32 -1.90
N ALA A 188 25.14 0.42 -1.92
CA ALA A 188 26.07 0.44 -0.78
C ALA A 188 25.35 0.85 0.50
N ARG A 189 25.57 0.08 1.58
CA ARG A 189 24.85 0.16 2.86
C ARG A 189 24.81 1.57 3.45
N ALA A 190 25.92 2.30 3.40
CA ALA A 190 25.99 3.68 3.86
C ALA A 190 25.04 4.60 3.07
N HIS A 191 24.97 4.45 1.74
CA HIS A 191 24.09 5.24 0.89
C HIS A 191 22.61 4.96 1.17
N ALA A 192 22.25 3.70 1.44
CA ALA A 192 20.88 3.35 1.82
C ALA A 192 20.45 4.04 3.13
N LEU A 193 21.33 4.07 4.14
CA LEU A 193 21.06 4.78 5.41
C LEU A 193 21.00 6.30 5.21
N TRP A 194 21.88 6.88 4.38
CA TRP A 194 21.83 8.30 4.04
C TRP A 194 20.53 8.68 3.31
N LEU A 195 20.10 7.89 2.33
CA LEU A 195 18.82 8.10 1.64
C LEU A 195 17.66 8.01 2.62
N LEU A 196 17.66 7.02 3.51
CA LEU A 196 16.64 6.87 4.54
C LEU A 196 16.59 8.10 5.47
N GLY A 197 17.75 8.53 5.98
CA GLY A 197 17.86 9.70 6.86
C GLY A 197 17.45 11.00 6.16
N ALA A 198 17.87 11.20 4.91
CA ALA A 198 17.51 12.38 4.12
C ALA A 198 16.02 12.44 3.81
N ALA A 199 15.42 11.32 3.38
CA ALA A 199 13.98 11.23 3.14
C ALA A 199 13.19 11.40 4.45
N GLY A 200 13.67 10.84 5.56
CA GLY A 200 13.08 11.02 6.89
C GLY A 200 13.12 12.49 7.33
N GLY A 201 14.25 13.16 7.14
CA GLY A 201 14.38 14.61 7.37
C GLY A 201 13.40 15.42 6.52
N ALA A 202 13.25 15.09 5.24
CA ALA A 202 12.29 15.75 4.35
C ALA A 202 10.83 15.57 4.84
N VAL A 203 10.45 14.36 5.26
CA VAL A 203 9.14 14.07 5.86
C VAL A 203 8.92 14.89 7.14
N LEU A 204 9.90 14.94 8.03
CA LEU A 204 9.81 15.70 9.29
C LEU A 204 9.64 17.20 9.03
N VAL A 205 10.48 17.78 8.16
CA VAL A 205 10.45 19.22 7.83
C VAL A 205 9.13 19.60 7.15
N SER A 206 8.71 18.84 6.14
CA SER A 206 7.47 19.12 5.41
C SER A 206 6.22 18.88 6.26
N GLY A 207 6.21 17.84 7.11
CA GLY A 207 5.13 17.58 8.07
C GLY A 207 5.03 18.66 9.14
N ALA A 208 6.16 19.11 9.70
CA ALA A 208 6.20 20.23 10.64
C ALA A 208 5.67 21.53 10.00
N ALA A 209 6.00 21.78 8.73
CA ALA A 209 5.47 22.94 8.01
C ALA A 209 3.93 22.92 7.91
N ILE A 210 3.30 21.76 7.72
CA ILE A 210 1.82 21.66 7.72
C ILE A 210 1.26 21.90 9.12
N VAL A 211 1.83 21.28 10.14
CA VAL A 211 1.33 21.39 11.52
C VAL A 211 1.46 22.81 12.07
N LEU A 212 2.60 23.47 11.80
CA LEU A 212 2.95 24.78 12.34
C LEU A 212 2.52 25.94 11.43
N ARG A 213 2.71 25.81 10.12
CA ARG A 213 2.52 26.89 9.12
C ARG A 213 1.32 26.67 8.18
N LYS A 214 0.62 25.53 8.28
CA LYS A 214 -0.57 25.18 7.48
C LYS A 214 -0.32 25.21 5.95
N ARG A 215 0.89 24.82 5.53
CA ARG A 215 1.29 24.77 4.12
C ARG A 215 2.26 23.60 3.89
N GLY A 216 2.30 23.07 2.67
CA GLY A 216 3.31 22.10 2.23
C GLY A 216 2.79 20.68 2.02
N GLU A 217 1.48 20.51 1.87
CA GLU A 217 0.80 19.20 1.79
C GLU A 217 1.28 18.36 0.60
N ARG A 218 1.47 18.97 -0.57
CA ARG A 218 2.00 18.28 -1.75
C ARG A 218 3.44 17.81 -1.54
N LEU A 219 4.26 18.66 -0.93
CA LEU A 219 5.65 18.32 -0.62
C LEU A 219 5.72 17.20 0.42
N PHE A 220 4.85 17.22 1.43
CA PHE A 220 4.77 16.14 2.43
C PHE A 220 4.30 14.82 1.82
N ALA A 221 3.32 14.85 0.91
CA ALA A 221 2.91 13.65 0.18
C ALA A 221 4.05 13.07 -0.68
N LEU A 222 4.79 13.92 -1.41
CA LEU A 222 5.96 13.51 -2.19
C LEU A 222 7.09 12.98 -1.30
N ALA A 223 7.37 13.66 -0.18
CA ALA A 223 8.37 13.23 0.79
C ALA A 223 7.99 11.89 1.43
N GLY A 224 6.72 11.68 1.76
CA GLY A 224 6.22 10.40 2.27
C GLY A 224 6.35 9.26 1.25
N ALA A 225 6.05 9.52 -0.02
CA ALA A 225 6.27 8.55 -1.10
C ALA A 225 7.76 8.22 -1.28
N ALA A 226 8.63 9.25 -1.31
CA ALA A 226 10.06 9.06 -1.40
C ALA A 226 10.62 8.28 -0.19
N PHE A 227 10.13 8.58 1.01
CA PHE A 227 10.49 7.86 2.23
C PHE A 227 10.05 6.40 2.19
N PHE A 228 8.89 6.09 1.63
CA PHE A 228 8.44 4.71 1.43
C PHE A 228 9.46 3.89 0.62
N PHE A 229 9.88 4.39 -0.54
CA PHE A 229 10.86 3.69 -1.38
C PHE A 229 12.24 3.63 -0.71
N ALA A 230 12.70 4.73 -0.11
CA ALA A 230 13.98 4.75 0.62
C ALA A 230 13.98 3.75 1.79
N ALA A 231 12.85 3.63 2.51
CA ALA A 231 12.68 2.67 3.59
C ALA A 231 12.68 1.22 3.09
N LEU A 232 11.97 0.89 2.01
CA LEU A 232 12.03 -0.45 1.41
C LEU A 232 13.44 -0.81 0.97
N THR A 233 14.15 0.10 0.31
CA THR A 233 15.55 -0.09 -0.08
C THR A 233 16.44 -0.29 1.15
N ALA A 234 16.29 0.51 2.20
CA ALA A 234 17.05 0.36 3.43
C ALA A 234 16.75 -0.96 4.16
N ILE A 235 15.48 -1.40 4.16
CA ILE A 235 15.08 -2.70 4.71
C ILE A 235 15.84 -3.84 4.05
N VAL A 236 15.86 -3.86 2.72
CA VAL A 236 16.51 -4.92 1.94
C VAL A 236 18.04 -4.84 2.03
N SER A 237 18.62 -3.64 1.94
CA SER A 237 20.08 -3.46 1.86
C SER A 237 20.81 -3.51 3.20
N VAL A 238 20.16 -3.11 4.30
CA VAL A 238 20.83 -2.90 5.60
C VAL A 238 20.02 -3.38 6.80
N ILE A 239 18.76 -2.96 6.95
CA ILE A 239 18.02 -3.19 8.21
C ILE A 239 17.74 -4.67 8.43
N SER A 240 17.41 -5.42 7.37
CA SER A 240 17.24 -6.87 7.46
C SER A 240 18.49 -7.57 8.01
N LEU A 241 19.69 -7.12 7.62
CA LEU A 241 20.96 -7.69 8.07
C LEU A 241 21.12 -7.58 9.59
N TYR A 242 20.77 -6.42 10.16
CA TYR A 242 20.79 -6.20 11.61
C TYR A 242 19.74 -7.04 12.33
N VAL A 243 18.54 -7.20 11.78
CA VAL A 243 17.49 -8.04 12.40
C VAL A 243 17.89 -9.53 12.39
N TYR A 244 18.63 -9.96 11.37
CA TYR A 244 19.05 -11.35 11.23
C TYR A 244 20.40 -11.67 11.86
N ASP A 245 21.13 -10.67 12.32
CA ASP A 245 22.54 -10.78 12.71
C ASP A 245 23.40 -11.50 11.65
N HIS A 246 23.07 -11.30 10.36
CA HIS A 246 23.72 -12.02 9.26
C HIS A 246 23.96 -11.11 8.04
N PRO A 247 25.23 -10.89 7.63
CA PRO A 247 25.58 -9.84 6.65
C PRO A 247 25.12 -10.10 5.21
N ASN A 248 24.70 -11.33 4.90
CA ASN A 248 24.28 -11.74 3.56
C ASN A 248 22.79 -12.13 3.48
N HIS A 249 21.99 -11.92 4.54
CA HIS A 249 20.58 -12.30 4.54
C HIS A 249 19.69 -11.08 4.25
N HIS A 250 19.36 -10.82 2.97
CA HIS A 250 18.67 -9.59 2.57
C HIS A 250 17.13 -9.69 2.46
N CYS A 251 16.57 -10.87 2.73
CA CYS A 251 15.17 -11.15 2.39
C CYS A 251 14.22 -10.24 3.18
N PRO A 252 13.34 -9.44 2.54
CA PRO A 252 12.38 -8.58 3.26
C PRO A 252 11.21 -9.36 3.88
N PHE A 253 10.95 -10.59 3.42
CA PHE A 253 9.82 -11.41 3.88
C PHE A 253 10.17 -12.31 5.05
N CYS A 254 11.44 -12.69 5.22
CA CYS A 254 11.84 -13.45 6.41
C CYS A 254 11.60 -12.66 7.70
N LEU A 255 11.61 -11.31 7.66
CA LEU A 255 11.25 -10.43 8.77
C LEU A 255 9.85 -10.71 9.32
N LEU A 256 8.94 -11.22 8.48
CA LEU A 256 7.57 -11.54 8.86
C LEU A 256 7.43 -12.91 9.52
N LYS A 257 8.52 -13.67 9.66
CA LYS A 257 8.46 -15.01 10.22
C LYS A 257 8.65 -15.03 11.74
N ARG A 258 8.20 -16.14 12.34
CA ARG A 258 8.26 -16.36 13.79
C ARG A 258 9.69 -16.37 14.33
N GLU A 259 10.64 -16.88 13.55
CA GLU A 259 12.04 -17.02 13.96
C GLU A 259 12.68 -15.66 14.26
N TYR A 260 12.17 -14.59 13.65
CA TYR A 260 12.60 -13.21 13.88
C TYR A 260 11.56 -12.40 14.67
N GLY A 261 10.74 -13.09 15.47
CA GLY A 261 9.75 -12.47 16.35
C GLY A 261 8.66 -11.68 15.62
N TYR A 262 8.42 -11.97 14.34
CA TYR A 262 7.50 -11.21 13.50
C TYR A 262 7.85 -9.71 13.38
N PHE A 263 9.14 -9.35 13.55
CA PHE A 263 9.62 -7.97 13.60
C PHE A 263 9.24 -7.13 12.36
N GLY A 264 9.07 -7.78 11.20
CA GLY A 264 8.62 -7.13 9.97
C GLY A 264 7.32 -6.36 10.12
N TYR A 265 6.37 -6.76 10.98
CA TYR A 265 5.15 -5.98 11.18
C TYR A 265 5.42 -4.64 11.87
N ALA A 266 6.41 -4.57 12.76
CA ALA A 266 6.83 -3.32 13.39
C ALA A 266 7.49 -2.35 12.40
N LEU A 267 7.94 -2.84 11.24
CA LEU A 267 8.46 -2.02 10.15
C LEU A 267 7.36 -1.68 9.13
N TYR A 268 6.71 -2.69 8.54
CA TYR A 268 5.83 -2.49 7.39
C TYR A 268 4.49 -1.82 7.75
N VAL A 269 3.86 -2.17 8.87
CA VAL A 269 2.56 -1.57 9.25
C VAL A 269 2.67 -0.04 9.43
N PRO A 270 3.58 0.48 10.26
CA PRO A 270 3.75 1.93 10.39
C PRO A 270 4.21 2.60 9.10
N LEU A 271 5.05 1.94 8.29
CA LEU A 271 5.53 2.46 7.02
C LEU A 271 4.40 2.63 5.99
N PHE A 272 3.59 1.59 5.79
CA PHE A 272 2.46 1.62 4.85
C PHE A 272 1.36 2.58 5.31
N ALA A 273 0.99 2.53 6.60
CA ALA A 273 -0.01 3.44 7.17
C ALA A 273 0.46 4.90 7.09
N GLY A 274 1.71 5.18 7.50
CA GLY A 274 2.29 6.51 7.44
C GLY A 274 2.31 7.08 6.03
N THR A 275 2.67 6.25 5.05
CA THR A 275 2.70 6.62 3.63
C THR A 275 1.30 6.89 3.07
N ALA A 276 0.33 6.02 3.33
CA ALA A 276 -1.05 6.22 2.88
C ALA A 276 -1.63 7.53 3.43
N LEU A 277 -1.40 7.82 4.71
CA LEU A 277 -1.83 9.06 5.36
C LEU A 277 -1.12 10.30 4.78
N ALA A 278 0.18 10.21 4.47
CA ALA A 278 0.93 11.30 3.82
C ALA A 278 0.38 11.60 2.43
N LEU A 279 0.20 10.57 1.59
CA LEU A 279 -0.37 10.69 0.26
C LEU A 279 -1.78 11.30 0.30
N ALA A 280 -2.60 10.91 1.29
CA ALA A 280 -3.94 11.44 1.47
C ALA A 280 -3.94 12.96 1.71
N THR A 281 -2.95 13.51 2.42
CA THR A 281 -2.86 14.97 2.60
C THR A 281 -2.64 15.72 1.29
N GLY A 282 -1.83 15.16 0.38
CA GLY A 282 -1.60 15.71 -0.94
C GLY A 282 -2.85 15.64 -1.82
N LEU A 283 -3.54 14.50 -1.79
CA LEU A 283 -4.83 14.31 -2.48
C LEU A 283 -5.88 15.31 -1.98
N LEU A 284 -6.07 15.42 -0.67
CA LEU A 284 -7.05 16.36 -0.11
C LEU A 284 -6.71 17.80 -0.52
N LYS A 285 -5.43 18.19 -0.48
CA LYS A 285 -5.04 19.54 -0.89
C LYS A 285 -5.36 19.85 -2.36
N THR A 286 -5.35 18.87 -3.26
CA THR A 286 -5.64 19.09 -4.68
C THR A 286 -7.13 19.20 -4.99
N VAL A 287 -8.01 18.75 -4.08
CA VAL A 287 -9.40 18.46 -4.45
C VAL A 287 -10.48 19.26 -3.71
N ALA A 288 -10.15 20.21 -2.85
CA ALA A 288 -11.18 20.98 -2.16
C ALA A 288 -10.97 22.49 -2.23
N ASN A 289 -12.02 23.15 -2.72
CA ASN A 289 -12.29 24.57 -2.59
C ASN A 289 -13.80 24.80 -2.42
N SER A 290 -14.53 23.91 -1.72
CA SER A 290 -15.93 24.16 -1.37
C SER A 290 -16.05 24.83 -0.01
N ASP A 291 -17.01 25.75 0.12
CA ASP A 291 -17.28 26.47 1.37
C ASP A 291 -17.67 25.51 2.51
N SER A 292 -18.34 24.41 2.15
CA SER A 292 -18.74 23.36 3.09
C SER A 292 -17.57 22.63 3.76
N LEU A 293 -16.41 22.58 3.11
CA LEU A 293 -15.21 21.91 3.62
C LEU A 293 -14.16 22.85 4.21
N ALA A 294 -14.32 24.18 4.08
CA ALA A 294 -13.32 25.18 4.45
C ALA A 294 -12.84 25.05 5.92
N GLY A 295 -13.74 24.70 6.84
CA GLY A 295 -13.40 24.49 8.26
C GLY A 295 -12.99 23.05 8.64
N VAL A 296 -13.39 22.07 7.83
CA VAL A 296 -13.21 20.63 8.12
C VAL A 296 -11.91 20.11 7.53
N GLN A 297 -11.65 20.42 6.26
CA GLN A 297 -10.54 19.83 5.54
C GLN A 297 -9.18 20.20 6.15
N PRO A 298 -8.87 21.46 6.52
CA PRO A 298 -7.56 21.77 7.12
C PRO A 298 -7.33 21.04 8.44
N LYS A 299 -8.41 20.76 9.20
CA LYS A 299 -8.33 19.97 10.44
C LYS A 299 -8.04 18.50 10.12
N ALA A 300 -8.73 17.93 9.12
CA ALA A 300 -8.49 16.57 8.65
C ALA A 300 -7.04 16.40 8.16
N ILE A 301 -6.55 17.30 7.30
CA ILE A 301 -5.15 17.26 6.81
C ILE A 301 -4.18 17.28 7.98
N ARG A 302 -4.34 18.20 8.95
CA ARG A 302 -3.43 18.25 10.10
C ARG A 302 -3.47 16.98 10.96
N HIS A 303 -4.65 16.40 11.14
CA HIS A 303 -4.79 15.15 11.88
C HIS A 303 -4.09 13.99 11.15
N LEU A 304 -4.31 13.85 9.85
CA LEU A 304 -3.65 12.86 9.00
C LEU A 304 -2.12 13.05 8.99
N THR A 305 -1.63 14.29 8.91
CA THR A 305 -0.18 14.58 9.01
C THR A 305 0.40 14.11 10.33
N ARG A 306 -0.27 14.38 11.47
CA ARG A 306 0.21 13.94 12.79
C ARG A 306 0.25 12.42 12.90
N LEU A 307 -0.78 11.73 12.44
CA LEU A 307 -0.82 10.27 12.42
C LEU A 307 0.24 9.69 11.47
N SER A 308 0.46 10.32 10.31
CA SER A 308 1.51 9.93 9.37
C SER A 308 2.91 10.06 9.99
N LEU A 309 3.20 11.20 10.62
CA LEU A 309 4.45 11.44 11.34
C LEU A 309 4.64 10.43 12.49
N ALA A 310 3.59 10.11 13.23
CA ALA A 310 3.65 9.10 14.28
C ALA A 310 3.97 7.72 13.70
N GLY A 311 3.35 7.33 12.57
CA GLY A 311 3.69 6.10 11.86
C GLY A 311 5.15 6.06 11.44
N PHE A 312 5.65 7.10 10.77
CA PHE A 312 7.06 7.15 10.36
C PHE A 312 8.04 7.20 11.55
N ALA A 313 7.66 7.83 12.66
CA ALA A 313 8.45 7.81 13.89
C ALA A 313 8.51 6.40 14.51
N LEU A 314 7.40 5.67 14.55
CA LEU A 314 7.37 4.27 15.01
C LEU A 314 8.27 3.38 14.13
N PHE A 315 8.22 3.56 12.81
CA PHE A 315 9.13 2.89 11.89
C PHE A 315 10.60 3.23 12.21
N GLY A 316 10.92 4.51 12.39
CA GLY A 316 12.28 4.96 12.74
C GLY A 316 12.77 4.38 14.07
N ILE A 317 11.90 4.31 15.09
CA ILE A 317 12.20 3.68 16.38
C ILE A 317 12.51 2.19 16.19
N ALA A 318 11.71 1.46 15.40
CA ALA A 318 11.96 0.05 15.11
C ALA A 318 13.31 -0.14 14.38
N VAL A 319 13.63 0.71 13.41
CA VAL A 319 14.93 0.70 12.73
C VAL A 319 16.08 0.92 13.72
N LEU A 320 16.02 1.99 14.52
CA LEU A 320 17.07 2.30 15.50
C LEU A 320 17.22 1.19 16.55
N TRP A 321 16.10 0.61 16.99
CA TRP A 321 16.09 -0.52 17.90
C TRP A 321 16.83 -1.73 17.31
N SER A 322 16.51 -2.12 16.07
CA SER A 322 17.17 -3.25 15.41
C SER A 322 18.68 -3.07 15.28
N ILE A 323 19.15 -1.85 14.99
CA ILE A 323 20.58 -1.54 14.90
C ILE A 323 21.23 -1.60 16.29
N ALA A 324 20.58 -1.05 17.32
CA ALA A 324 21.13 -0.97 18.66
C ALA A 324 21.21 -2.33 19.38
N THR A 325 20.30 -3.26 19.07
CA THR A 325 20.25 -4.58 19.71
C THR A 325 20.99 -5.67 18.93
N SER A 326 21.37 -5.40 17.69
CA SER A 326 22.06 -6.38 16.84
C SER A 326 23.50 -6.61 17.31
N GLN A 327 23.97 -7.85 17.17
CA GLN A 327 25.38 -8.20 17.41
C GLN A 327 26.25 -7.97 16.17
N LEU A 328 25.65 -7.63 15.03
CA LEU A 328 26.33 -7.44 13.77
C LEU A 328 26.96 -6.04 13.68
N ILE A 329 28.27 -5.99 13.41
CA ILE A 329 28.97 -4.74 13.11
C ILE A 329 29.15 -4.64 11.59
N LEU A 330 28.34 -3.79 10.94
CA LEU A 330 28.43 -3.54 9.49
C LEU A 330 29.36 -2.38 9.12
N PHE A 331 29.56 -1.46 10.06
CA PHE A 331 30.40 -0.28 9.91
C PHE A 331 31.41 -0.28 11.05
N GLY A 332 32.68 -0.50 10.73
CA GLY A 332 33.80 -0.58 11.67
C GLY A 332 35.09 -0.28 10.94
#